data_AF-A0A949GBA7-F1
#
_entry.id   AF-A0A949GBA7-F1
#
_cell.length_a   1.000
_cell.length_b   1.000
_cell.length_c   1.000
_cell.angle_alpha   90.00
_cell.angle_beta   90.00
_cell.angle_gamma   90.00
#
_symmetry.space_group_name_H-M   'P 1'
#
loop_
_entity.id
_entity.type
_entity.pdbx_description
1 polymer ?
#
loop_
_entity_poly.entity_id
_entity_poly.type
_entity_poly.pdbx_seq_one_letter_code
_entity_poly.pdbx_strand_id
1 'polypeptide(L)'
;MAIIPGLGPKGNLPKSMVNPTKAADRALRFRFYRGAFKYAFLPEFAPRIKRMGKNLGHFAHLLALVFRSVRLLPANHPMLSPANIGKFGFVDVITAAANNLVVDKKHADQILIFGAILLAVIMIIIQMGIIAFFAALGPTTAHAQDGMFTTPDKDNDVVLTFLQQTIGLDGFFNGSKQIGFSIASGIREMLRFYSTGLMIIATIIVVYYVITVVAEAARDGTPFGRRFNSIWAPIRLVIALGMLVPLGNGLNAAQYTALSVARAGSGFATQAWIRFVDAVAKPDNVTTPILPLGLTTVGKQIFMMQVCAAAYNIQQTGDAPQVGFVVHKPL
;
A
#
# COMPACT_ATOMS: atom_id res chain seq x y z
N MET A 1 15.90 -49.79 66.85
CA MET A 1 15.71 -51.00 66.02
C MET A 1 15.61 -50.51 64.57
N ALA A 2 16.62 -50.54 63.70
CA ALA A 2 17.93 -51.20 63.66
C ALA A 2 19.03 -50.20 63.17
N ILE A 3 20.12 -49.98 63.92
CA ILE A 3 21.52 -50.48 63.73
C ILE A 3 22.15 -49.96 62.40
N ILE A 4 22.78 -48.77 62.32
CA ILE A 4 24.19 -48.34 62.65
C ILE A 4 25.28 -49.19 61.94
N PRO A 5 26.23 -48.60 61.18
CA PRO A 5 27.50 -48.07 61.73
C PRO A 5 27.80 -46.64 61.19
N GLY A 6 28.46 -45.71 61.90
CA GLY A 6 29.39 -45.83 63.02
C GLY A 6 30.83 -45.56 62.55
N LEU A 7 31.44 -44.48 63.08
CA LEU A 7 32.84 -44.01 62.96
C LEU A 7 33.23 -43.33 61.63
N GLY A 8 33.95 -42.21 61.57
CA GLY A 8 34.76 -41.46 62.54
C GLY A 8 35.57 -40.38 61.77
N PRO A 9 36.25 -39.44 62.44
CA PRO A 9 36.33 -38.05 61.99
C PRO A 9 37.66 -37.61 61.34
N LYS A 10 37.61 -36.40 60.75
CA LYS A 10 38.68 -35.46 60.35
C LYS A 10 39.29 -35.64 58.95
N GLY A 11 39.09 -34.63 58.12
CA GLY A 11 39.88 -34.38 56.91
C GLY A 11 39.31 -33.25 56.06
N ASN A 12 39.87 -32.06 56.18
CA ASN A 12 39.61 -30.89 55.31
C ASN A 12 39.78 -31.27 53.82
N LEU A 13 38.75 -31.06 52.98
CA LEU A 13 38.88 -30.97 51.52
C LEU A 13 37.76 -30.09 50.89
N PRO A 14 38.04 -29.43 49.75
CA PRO A 14 37.52 -28.10 49.39
C PRO A 14 36.08 -28.08 48.85
N LYS A 15 35.47 -26.88 48.90
CA LYS A 15 34.09 -26.54 48.49
C LYS A 15 33.78 -26.69 46.98
N SER A 16 34.31 -27.68 46.28
CA SER A 16 34.11 -27.88 44.84
C SER A 16 33.10 -28.99 44.47
N MET A 17 32.38 -29.57 45.44
CA MET A 17 31.36 -30.60 45.18
C MET A 17 29.95 -30.20 45.59
N VAL A 18 29.55 -28.94 45.35
CA VAL A 18 28.14 -28.54 45.43
C VAL A 18 27.59 -28.43 44.00
N ASN A 19 26.88 -29.48 43.59
CA ASN A 19 26.08 -29.65 42.36
C ASN A 19 26.79 -29.97 41.03
N PRO A 20 26.97 -31.27 40.68
CA PRO A 20 27.33 -31.70 39.32
C PRO A 20 26.25 -31.35 38.27
N THR A 21 25.05 -30.95 38.69
CA THR A 21 23.90 -30.63 37.82
C THR A 21 24.03 -29.28 37.11
N LYS A 22 24.65 -28.26 37.75
CA LYS A 22 24.67 -26.89 37.22
C LYS A 22 25.69 -26.66 36.10
N ALA A 23 26.76 -27.46 36.06
CA ALA A 23 27.77 -27.37 35.00
C ALA A 23 27.29 -28.08 33.71
N ALA A 24 26.65 -29.24 33.86
CA ALA A 24 26.06 -29.99 32.76
C ALA A 24 24.87 -29.24 32.12
N ASP A 25 23.98 -28.65 32.94
CA ASP A 25 22.82 -27.89 32.45
C ASP A 25 23.23 -26.60 31.70
N ARG A 26 24.31 -25.94 32.12
CA ARG A 26 24.84 -24.75 31.42
C ARG A 26 25.44 -25.10 30.05
N ALA A 27 26.15 -26.22 29.96
CA ALA A 27 26.72 -26.71 28.71
C ALA A 27 25.62 -27.17 27.72
N LEU A 28 24.56 -27.79 28.24
CA LEU A 28 23.43 -28.27 27.43
C LEU A 28 22.59 -27.10 26.90
N ARG A 29 22.29 -26.10 27.75
CA ARG A 29 21.64 -24.85 27.34
C ARG A 29 22.45 -24.10 26.28
N PHE A 30 23.77 -24.00 26.43
CA PHE A 30 24.61 -23.31 25.44
C PHE A 30 24.61 -24.01 24.07
N ARG A 31 24.61 -25.35 24.04
CA ARG A 31 24.49 -26.14 22.79
C ARG A 31 23.09 -26.02 22.17
N PHE A 32 22.04 -26.03 22.99
CA PHE A 32 20.66 -25.90 22.52
C PHE A 32 20.36 -24.51 21.97
N TYR A 33 20.83 -23.44 22.63
CA TYR A 33 20.70 -22.07 22.13
C TYR A 33 21.48 -21.84 20.84
N ARG A 34 22.70 -22.38 20.70
CA ARG A 34 23.48 -22.26 19.47
C ARG A 34 22.83 -23.03 18.30
N GLY A 35 22.14 -24.14 18.57
CA GLY A 35 21.30 -24.85 17.61
C GLY A 35 20.05 -24.05 17.24
N ALA A 36 19.26 -23.63 18.22
CA ALA A 36 18.02 -22.88 18.04
C ALA A 36 18.22 -21.54 17.33
N PHE A 37 19.31 -20.81 17.62
CA PHE A 37 19.62 -19.55 16.94
C PHE A 37 20.00 -19.77 15.47
N LYS A 38 20.70 -20.88 15.17
CA LYS A 38 21.05 -21.26 13.80
C LYS A 38 19.83 -21.76 13.01
N TYR A 39 18.84 -22.37 13.67
CA TYR A 39 17.59 -22.79 13.04
C TYR A 39 16.55 -21.65 12.91
N ALA A 40 16.50 -20.71 13.86
CA ALA A 40 15.57 -19.59 13.86
C ALA A 40 15.99 -18.47 12.89
N PHE A 41 17.30 -18.19 12.77
CA PHE A 41 17.82 -17.10 11.92
C PHE A 41 18.46 -17.56 10.60
N LEU A 42 18.68 -18.87 10.39
CA LEU A 42 19.08 -19.42 9.08
C LEU A 42 18.16 -20.56 8.60
N PRO A 43 16.85 -20.34 8.39
CA PRO A 43 16.06 -21.30 7.64
C PRO A 43 16.39 -21.14 6.15
N GLU A 44 17.38 -21.89 5.63
CA GLU A 44 17.65 -22.11 4.18
C GLU A 44 17.70 -20.91 3.20
N PHE A 45 17.64 -19.66 3.64
CA PHE A 45 17.63 -18.49 2.75
C PHE A 45 18.94 -18.36 1.97
N ALA A 46 20.08 -18.63 2.61
CA ALA A 46 21.40 -18.54 1.97
C ALA A 46 21.58 -19.49 0.75
N PRO A 47 21.31 -20.81 0.86
CA PRO A 47 21.40 -21.69 -0.30
C PRO A 47 20.33 -21.39 -1.36
N ARG A 48 19.15 -20.86 -0.99
CA ARG A 48 18.12 -20.44 -1.95
C ARG A 48 18.48 -19.19 -2.73
N ILE A 49 19.01 -18.15 -2.07
CA ILE A 49 19.47 -16.92 -2.73
C ILE A 49 20.61 -17.25 -3.71
N LYS A 50 21.54 -18.13 -3.33
CA LYS A 50 22.61 -18.59 -4.23
C LYS A 50 22.08 -19.36 -5.45
N ARG A 51 20.98 -20.10 -5.29
CA ARG A 51 20.30 -20.81 -6.39
C ARG A 51 19.50 -19.85 -7.27
N MET A 52 18.88 -18.84 -6.69
CA MET A 52 18.14 -17.78 -7.38
C MET A 52 19.05 -16.87 -8.21
N GLY A 53 20.28 -16.62 -7.73
CA GLY A 53 21.33 -15.91 -8.48
C GLY A 53 21.66 -16.54 -9.84
N LYS A 54 21.52 -17.86 -9.99
CA LYS A 54 21.70 -18.55 -11.29
C LYS A 54 20.54 -18.29 -12.26
N ASN A 55 19.31 -18.19 -11.75
CA ASN A 55 18.12 -17.88 -12.56
C ASN A 55 18.08 -16.39 -12.95
N LEU A 56 18.78 -15.52 -12.22
CA LEU A 56 18.99 -14.12 -12.58
C LEU A 56 20.02 -13.92 -13.70
N GLY A 57 20.53 -14.99 -14.34
CA GLY A 57 21.53 -14.87 -15.40
C GLY A 57 21.08 -14.04 -16.61
N HIS A 58 19.80 -14.08 -16.97
CA HIS A 58 19.25 -13.23 -18.05
C HIS A 58 19.20 -11.76 -17.62
N PHE A 59 18.79 -11.51 -16.37
CA PHE A 59 18.77 -10.17 -15.80
C PHE A 59 20.19 -9.58 -15.68
N ALA A 60 21.16 -10.37 -15.23
CA ALA A 60 22.56 -9.98 -15.17
C ALA A 60 23.13 -9.65 -16.56
N HIS A 61 22.76 -10.41 -17.59
CA HIS A 61 23.15 -10.12 -18.96
C HIS A 61 22.52 -8.82 -19.50
N LEU A 62 21.22 -8.58 -19.23
CA LEU A 62 20.56 -7.32 -19.58
C LEU A 62 21.21 -6.13 -18.87
N LEU A 63 21.56 -6.29 -17.60
CA LEU A 63 22.28 -5.27 -16.84
C LEU A 63 23.68 -5.01 -17.44
N ALA A 64 24.38 -6.05 -17.87
CA ALA A 64 25.67 -5.91 -18.54
C ALA A 64 25.54 -5.16 -19.89
N LEU A 65 24.46 -5.37 -20.63
CA LEU A 65 24.15 -4.60 -21.84
C LEU A 65 23.85 -3.12 -21.53
N VAL A 66 23.17 -2.83 -20.42
CA VAL A 66 22.96 -1.46 -19.95
C VAL A 66 24.30 -0.81 -19.56
N PHE A 67 25.18 -1.51 -18.84
CA PHE A 67 26.50 -0.95 -18.53
C PHE A 67 27.42 -0.82 -19.78
N ARG A 68 27.23 -1.65 -20.81
CA ARG A 68 27.89 -1.47 -22.11
C ARG A 68 27.46 -0.19 -22.81
N SER A 69 26.18 0.21 -22.75
CA SER A 69 25.70 1.42 -23.42
C SER A 69 26.37 2.68 -22.87
N VAL A 70 26.78 2.65 -21.60
CA VAL A 70 27.49 3.73 -20.89
C VAL A 70 29.01 3.55 -20.91
N ARG A 71 29.54 2.60 -21.69
CA ARG A 71 30.99 2.28 -21.80
C ARG A 71 31.65 1.87 -20.47
N LEU A 72 30.87 1.45 -19.47
CA LEU A 72 31.37 0.94 -18.20
C LEU A 72 31.90 -0.50 -18.32
N LEU A 73 31.38 -1.27 -19.29
CA LEU A 73 31.94 -2.58 -19.64
C LEU A 73 32.62 -2.52 -21.01
N PRO A 74 33.89 -2.96 -21.13
CA PRO A 74 34.57 -3.02 -22.41
C PRO A 74 33.90 -4.05 -23.34
N ALA A 75 33.91 -3.78 -24.65
CA ALA A 75 33.18 -4.57 -25.64
C ALA A 75 33.57 -6.07 -25.69
N ASN A 76 34.78 -6.41 -25.22
CA ASN A 76 35.32 -7.77 -25.23
C ASN A 76 35.05 -8.53 -23.92
N HIS A 77 34.21 -8.00 -23.01
CA HIS A 77 33.99 -8.65 -21.72
C HIS A 77 33.17 -9.94 -21.87
N PRO A 78 33.59 -11.07 -21.26
CA PRO A 78 32.91 -12.37 -21.40
C PRO A 78 31.45 -12.39 -20.90
N MET A 79 31.03 -11.39 -20.13
CA MET A 79 29.65 -11.19 -19.65
C MET A 79 28.68 -10.68 -20.74
N LEU A 80 29.20 -10.11 -21.83
CA LEU A 80 28.41 -9.59 -22.95
C LEU A 80 28.09 -10.65 -24.00
N SER A 81 28.67 -11.85 -23.88
CA SER A 81 28.41 -12.95 -24.81
C SER A 81 27.13 -13.71 -24.40
N PRO A 82 26.18 -13.93 -25.33
CA PRO A 82 25.00 -14.75 -25.09
C PRO A 82 25.33 -16.20 -24.70
N ALA A 83 26.53 -16.69 -25.04
CA ALA A 83 26.99 -18.04 -24.69
C ALA A 83 27.32 -18.23 -23.19
N ASN A 84 27.45 -17.14 -22.43
CA ASN A 84 27.77 -17.16 -21.00
C ASN A 84 26.60 -16.75 -20.10
N ILE A 85 25.38 -16.69 -20.64
CA ILE A 85 24.17 -16.40 -19.87
C ILE A 85 24.00 -17.46 -18.77
N GLY A 86 23.90 -17.03 -17.51
CA GLY A 86 23.75 -17.91 -16.35
C GLY A 86 25.06 -18.31 -15.64
N LYS A 87 26.23 -17.97 -16.20
CA LYS A 87 27.53 -18.16 -15.52
C LYS A 87 27.89 -17.01 -14.57
N PHE A 88 27.47 -15.79 -14.90
CA PHE A 88 27.71 -14.58 -14.12
C PHE A 88 26.44 -14.11 -13.43
N GLY A 89 26.54 -13.77 -12.15
CA GLY A 89 25.44 -13.23 -11.36
C GLY A 89 25.34 -11.71 -11.46
N PHE A 90 24.26 -11.18 -10.91
CA PHE A 90 24.03 -9.74 -10.81
C PHE A 90 25.16 -8.99 -10.08
N VAL A 91 25.69 -9.57 -9.00
CA VAL A 91 26.78 -8.98 -8.21
C VAL A 91 28.06 -8.91 -9.03
N ASP A 92 28.39 -9.95 -9.80
CA ASP A 92 29.61 -10.00 -10.62
C ASP A 92 29.60 -8.89 -11.68
N VAL A 93 28.43 -8.58 -12.23
CA VAL A 93 28.25 -7.52 -13.22
C VAL A 93 28.42 -6.13 -12.58
N ILE A 94 27.91 -5.92 -11.37
CA ILE A 94 28.11 -4.66 -10.63
C ILE A 94 29.58 -4.50 -10.25
N THR A 95 30.25 -5.55 -9.78
CA THR A 95 31.68 -5.49 -9.41
C THR A 95 32.56 -5.24 -10.64
N ALA A 96 32.27 -5.88 -11.78
CA ALA A 96 32.97 -5.61 -13.03
C ALA A 96 32.76 -4.17 -13.53
N ALA A 97 31.55 -3.62 -13.40
CA ALA A 97 31.27 -2.23 -13.72
C ALA A 97 31.96 -1.24 -12.76
N ALA A 98 32.00 -1.56 -11.46
CA ALA A 98 32.65 -0.73 -10.44
C ALA A 98 34.17 -0.63 -10.68
N ASN A 99 34.82 -1.72 -11.07
CA ASN A 99 36.27 -1.74 -11.34
C ASN A 99 36.67 -0.93 -12.58
N ASN A 100 35.75 -0.69 -13.50
CA ASN A 100 35.96 0.10 -14.71
C ASN A 100 35.42 1.54 -14.57
N LEU A 101 34.90 1.92 -13.40
CA LEU A 101 34.37 3.25 -13.16
C LEU A 101 35.52 4.25 -12.99
N VAL A 102 35.72 5.12 -13.97
CA VAL A 102 36.67 6.22 -13.87
C VAL A 102 35.97 7.41 -13.20
N VAL A 103 36.34 7.70 -11.95
CA VAL A 103 35.77 8.82 -11.18
C VAL A 103 36.43 10.13 -11.62
N ASP A 104 35.94 10.67 -12.74
CA ASP A 104 36.34 11.97 -13.28
C ASP A 104 35.09 12.81 -13.58
N LYS A 105 35.16 14.13 -13.34
CA LYS A 105 34.07 15.08 -13.61
C LYS A 105 33.68 15.12 -15.10
N LYS A 106 34.58 14.69 -15.99
CA LYS A 106 34.34 14.57 -17.44
C LYS A 106 33.46 13.38 -17.84
N HIS A 107 33.37 12.35 -17.00
CA HIS A 107 32.58 11.12 -17.22
C HIS A 107 31.39 11.07 -16.25
N ALA A 108 30.78 12.24 -15.99
CA ALA A 108 29.65 12.37 -15.06
C ALA A 108 28.43 11.53 -15.49
N ASP A 109 28.27 11.27 -16.78
CA ASP A 109 27.26 10.37 -17.36
C ASP A 109 27.43 8.92 -16.87
N GLN A 110 28.67 8.43 -16.77
CA GLN A 110 28.99 7.08 -16.27
C GLN A 110 28.66 6.93 -14.79
N ILE A 111 29.03 7.93 -14.00
CA ILE A 111 28.80 7.97 -12.55
C ILE A 111 27.30 8.07 -12.24
N LEU A 112 26.55 8.88 -13.00
CA LEU A 112 25.12 9.07 -12.79
C LEU A 112 24.34 7.77 -13.00
N ILE A 113 24.62 7.05 -14.09
CA ILE A 113 23.87 5.82 -14.42
C ILE A 113 24.25 4.68 -13.48
N PHE A 114 25.55 4.49 -13.20
CA PHE A 114 25.99 3.50 -12.22
C PHE A 114 25.41 3.80 -10.82
N GLY A 115 25.44 5.07 -10.40
CA GLY A 115 24.88 5.53 -9.13
C GLY A 115 23.36 5.34 -9.04
N ALA A 116 22.62 5.64 -10.11
CA ALA A 116 21.16 5.46 -10.14
C ALA A 116 20.76 3.97 -9.99
N ILE A 117 21.47 3.07 -10.68
CA ILE A 117 21.23 1.62 -10.58
C ILE A 117 21.58 1.12 -9.17
N LEU A 118 22.71 1.55 -8.61
CA LEU A 118 23.15 1.14 -7.28
C LEU A 118 22.19 1.66 -6.19
N LEU A 119 21.71 2.91 -6.32
CA LEU A 119 20.71 3.49 -5.43
C LEU A 119 19.38 2.73 -5.50
N ALA A 120 18.91 2.36 -6.70
CA ALA A 120 17.68 1.58 -6.86
C ALA A 120 17.77 0.23 -6.14
N VAL A 121 18.91 -0.44 -6.25
CA VAL A 121 19.15 -1.75 -5.61
C VAL A 121 19.24 -1.62 -4.09
N ILE A 122 19.93 -0.59 -3.59
CA ILE A 122 19.96 -0.29 -2.16
C ILE A 122 18.57 -0.01 -1.62
N MET A 123 17.75 0.79 -2.32
CA MET A 123 16.38 1.10 -1.90
C MET A 123 15.52 -0.16 -1.80
N ILE A 124 15.63 -1.09 -2.75
CA ILE A 124 14.91 -2.37 -2.70
C ILE A 124 15.36 -3.21 -1.50
N ILE A 125 16.67 -3.28 -1.23
CA ILE A 125 17.20 -4.04 -0.09
C ILE A 125 16.74 -3.42 1.23
N ILE A 126 16.75 -2.09 1.34
CA ILE A 126 16.26 -1.37 2.51
C ILE A 126 14.77 -1.62 2.69
N GLN A 127 13.95 -1.56 1.63
CA GLN A 127 12.51 -1.86 1.70
C GLN A 127 12.25 -3.29 2.17
N MET A 128 12.97 -4.28 1.62
CA MET A 128 12.90 -5.67 2.05
C MET A 128 13.30 -5.82 3.53
N GLY A 129 14.34 -5.10 3.96
CA GLY A 129 14.81 -5.10 5.35
C GLY A 129 13.81 -4.48 6.31
N ILE A 130 13.18 -3.35 5.94
CA ILE A 130 12.14 -2.69 6.72
C ILE A 130 10.91 -3.60 6.84
N ILE A 131 10.47 -4.24 5.74
CA ILE A 131 9.37 -5.20 5.77
C ILE A 131 9.69 -6.37 6.69
N ALA A 132 10.87 -6.96 6.57
CA ALA A 132 11.30 -8.08 7.43
C ALA A 132 11.43 -7.66 8.90
N PHE A 133 11.92 -6.45 9.18
CA PHE A 133 12.08 -5.90 10.52
C PHE A 133 10.72 -5.64 11.18
N PHE A 134 9.78 -5.00 10.48
CA PHE A 134 8.41 -4.82 10.98
C PHE A 134 7.67 -6.15 11.12
N ALA A 135 7.89 -7.11 10.22
CA ALA A 135 7.36 -8.47 10.35
C ALA A 135 7.93 -9.23 11.57
N ALA A 136 9.14 -8.90 12.02
CA ALA A 136 9.80 -9.56 13.15
C ALA A 136 9.53 -8.91 14.52
N LEU A 137 9.26 -7.61 14.57
CA LEU A 137 9.09 -6.85 15.83
C LEU A 137 7.68 -6.35 16.10
N GLY A 138 6.80 -6.32 15.09
CA GLY A 138 5.41 -5.95 15.29
C GLY A 138 4.60 -7.13 15.85
N PRO A 139 3.54 -6.89 16.65
CA PRO A 139 2.47 -7.86 16.72
C PRO A 139 2.03 -8.10 15.27
N THR A 140 2.18 -9.32 14.78
CA THR A 140 1.53 -9.73 13.53
C THR A 140 0.04 -9.73 13.81
N THR A 141 -0.57 -8.55 13.81
CA THR A 141 -1.99 -8.43 13.54
C THR A 141 -2.13 -8.88 12.09
N ALA A 142 -2.31 -10.19 11.92
CA ALA A 142 -3.08 -10.71 10.81
C ALA A 142 -4.48 -10.11 10.97
N HIS A 143 -4.62 -8.83 10.65
CA HIS A 143 -5.92 -8.27 10.35
C HIS A 143 -6.37 -9.07 9.13
N ALA A 144 -7.40 -9.91 9.31
CA ALA A 144 -8.34 -10.15 8.24
C ALA A 144 -8.88 -8.76 7.89
N GLN A 145 -8.15 -8.10 7.00
CA GLN A 145 -8.38 -6.73 6.65
C GLN A 145 -9.63 -6.75 5.79
N ASP A 146 -10.76 -6.33 6.36
CA ASP A 146 -11.75 -5.61 5.55
C ASP A 146 -10.93 -4.66 4.67
N GLY A 147 -10.96 -4.92 3.36
CA GLY A 147 -10.00 -4.36 2.42
C GLY A 147 -9.81 -2.87 2.64
N MET A 148 -8.58 -2.39 2.51
CA MET A 148 -8.22 -0.97 2.73
C MET A 148 -9.08 -0.01 1.91
N PHE A 149 -9.66 -0.47 0.80
CA PHE A 149 -10.53 0.29 -0.10
C PHE A 149 -12.01 -0.12 -0.01
N THR A 150 -12.40 -0.85 1.04
CA THR A 150 -13.76 -1.34 1.24
C THR A 150 -14.35 -0.79 2.53
N THR A 151 -15.61 -0.36 2.44
CA THR A 151 -16.39 0.06 3.60
C THR A 151 -16.99 -1.19 4.28
N PRO A 152 -16.86 -1.34 5.62
CA PRO A 152 -17.45 -2.46 6.36
C PRO A 152 -18.99 -2.44 6.28
N ASP A 153 -19.59 -1.26 6.47
CA ASP A 153 -21.05 -1.04 6.40
C ASP A 153 -21.44 -0.29 5.11
N LYS A 154 -21.56 -1.02 3.99
CA LYS A 154 -21.92 -0.41 2.69
C LYS A 154 -23.30 0.23 2.69
N ASP A 155 -24.26 -0.34 3.42
CA ASP A 155 -25.67 0.07 3.35
C ASP A 155 -25.97 1.33 4.18
N ASN A 156 -25.17 1.60 5.22
CA ASN A 156 -25.31 2.75 6.12
C ASN A 156 -24.25 3.85 5.88
N ASP A 157 -23.34 3.66 4.91
CA ASP A 157 -22.33 4.65 4.63
C ASP A 157 -22.97 5.89 3.98
N VAL A 158 -22.89 7.00 4.71
CA VAL A 158 -23.46 8.29 4.32
C VAL A 158 -22.83 8.80 3.02
N VAL A 159 -21.53 8.58 2.81
CA VAL A 159 -20.81 9.05 1.61
C VAL A 159 -21.22 8.25 0.39
N LEU A 160 -21.29 6.92 0.49
CA LEU A 160 -21.77 6.08 -0.62
C LEU A 160 -23.23 6.37 -0.94
N THR A 161 -24.02 6.71 0.08
CA THR A 161 -25.41 7.14 -0.08
C THR A 161 -25.52 8.49 -0.81
N PHE A 162 -24.76 9.50 -0.43
CA PHE A 162 -24.73 10.78 -1.16
C PHE A 162 -24.28 10.62 -2.61
N LEU A 163 -23.31 9.74 -2.85
CA LEU A 163 -22.81 9.45 -4.18
C LEU A 163 -23.85 8.71 -5.04
N GLN A 164 -24.61 7.79 -4.45
CA GLN A 164 -25.79 7.18 -5.07
C GLN A 164 -26.84 8.24 -5.45
N GLN A 165 -27.10 9.22 -4.61
CA GLN A 165 -28.10 10.27 -4.89
C GLN A 165 -27.65 11.31 -5.92
N THR A 166 -26.34 11.53 -6.04
CA THR A 166 -25.77 12.50 -6.98
C THR A 166 -25.60 11.93 -8.37
N ILE A 167 -25.27 10.64 -8.51
CA ILE A 167 -24.96 10.01 -9.81
C ILE A 167 -26.02 8.97 -10.24
N GLY A 168 -26.63 8.25 -9.29
CA GLY A 168 -27.69 7.24 -9.53
C GLY A 168 -27.28 6.07 -10.39
N LEU A 169 -26.42 5.22 -9.81
CA LEU A 169 -26.01 3.95 -10.41
C LEU A 169 -26.47 2.80 -9.52
N ASP A 170 -27.56 2.17 -9.91
CA ASP A 170 -28.16 1.08 -9.15
C ASP A 170 -27.17 -0.08 -9.00
N GLY A 171 -26.96 -0.51 -7.75
CA GLY A 171 -26.01 -1.58 -7.39
C GLY A 171 -24.52 -1.20 -7.47
N PHE A 172 -24.16 0.02 -7.90
CA PHE A 172 -22.76 0.45 -7.95
C PHE A 172 -22.29 1.03 -6.62
N PHE A 173 -23.07 1.93 -6.00
CA PHE A 173 -22.67 2.49 -4.69
C PHE A 173 -23.32 1.78 -3.50
N ASN A 174 -24.35 0.96 -3.70
CA ASN A 174 -25.09 0.26 -2.61
C ASN A 174 -25.57 1.18 -1.47
N GLY A 175 -25.76 2.47 -1.74
CA GLY A 175 -26.38 3.38 -0.77
C GLY A 175 -27.88 3.10 -0.66
N SER A 176 -28.34 2.60 0.49
CA SER A 176 -29.71 2.10 0.66
C SER A 176 -30.74 3.16 1.10
N LYS A 177 -30.28 4.33 1.55
CA LYS A 177 -31.14 5.32 2.22
C LYS A 177 -31.21 6.64 1.45
N GLN A 178 -32.37 7.09 1.02
CA GLN A 178 -32.48 8.42 0.40
C GLN A 178 -32.42 9.52 1.48
N ILE A 179 -31.31 10.27 1.56
CA ILE A 179 -31.07 11.36 2.53
C ILE A 179 -31.57 12.74 1.99
N GLY A 180 -32.35 12.78 0.90
CA GLY A 180 -32.81 14.06 0.30
C GLY A 180 -33.26 13.95 -1.15
N PHE A 181 -33.25 15.07 -1.87
CA PHE A 181 -33.57 15.13 -3.31
C PHE A 181 -32.46 14.49 -4.15
N SER A 182 -32.84 13.66 -5.12
CA SER A 182 -31.90 13.01 -6.03
C SER A 182 -31.72 13.85 -7.30
N ILE A 183 -30.50 14.30 -7.56
CA ILE A 183 -30.11 14.98 -8.81
C ILE A 183 -29.53 14.02 -9.85
N ALA A 184 -29.48 12.73 -9.52
CA ALA A 184 -28.84 11.69 -10.30
C ALA A 184 -29.34 11.58 -11.74
N SER A 185 -30.65 11.65 -11.96
CA SER A 185 -31.23 11.52 -13.30
C SER A 185 -30.75 12.65 -14.22
N GLY A 186 -30.75 13.89 -13.73
CA GLY A 186 -30.27 15.05 -14.47
C GLY A 186 -28.79 14.98 -14.82
N ILE A 187 -27.94 14.68 -13.82
CA ILE A 187 -26.50 14.55 -14.04
C ILE A 187 -26.18 13.40 -15.01
N ARG A 188 -26.87 12.26 -14.89
CA ARG A 188 -26.64 11.11 -15.77
C ARG A 188 -27.02 11.41 -17.22
N GLU A 189 -28.12 12.13 -17.45
CA GLU A 189 -28.50 12.55 -18.80
C GLU A 189 -27.49 13.54 -19.40
N MET A 190 -26.97 14.48 -18.61
CA MET A 190 -25.90 15.39 -19.06
C MET A 190 -24.63 14.62 -19.43
N LEU A 191 -24.21 13.66 -18.60
CA LEU A 191 -23.04 12.80 -18.87
C LEU A 191 -23.24 11.91 -20.09
N ARG A 192 -24.47 11.40 -20.30
CA ARG A 192 -24.82 10.60 -21.47
C ARG A 192 -24.78 11.42 -22.75
N PHE A 193 -25.33 12.64 -22.72
CA PHE A 193 -25.28 13.57 -23.85
C PHE A 193 -23.82 13.90 -24.21
N TYR A 194 -23.00 14.24 -23.21
CA TYR A 194 -21.59 14.51 -23.40
C TYR A 194 -20.82 13.30 -23.98
N SER A 195 -21.05 12.10 -23.45
CA SER A 195 -20.40 10.88 -23.93
C SER A 195 -20.79 10.55 -25.37
N THR A 196 -22.05 10.76 -25.74
CA THR A 196 -22.53 10.53 -27.11
C THR A 196 -21.89 11.52 -28.09
N GLY A 197 -21.80 12.80 -27.71
CA GLY A 197 -21.15 13.82 -28.52
C GLY A 197 -19.65 13.54 -28.74
N LEU A 198 -18.94 13.14 -27.69
CA LEU A 198 -17.52 12.79 -27.81
C LEU A 198 -17.27 11.56 -28.70
N MET A 199 -18.17 10.57 -28.72
CA MET A 199 -18.03 9.41 -29.60
C MET A 199 -18.08 9.78 -31.09
N ILE A 200 -18.92 10.75 -31.45
CA ILE A 200 -18.99 11.28 -32.82
C ILE A 200 -17.66 11.96 -33.18
N ILE A 201 -17.17 12.86 -32.32
CA ILE A 201 -15.91 13.59 -32.53
C ILE A 201 -14.72 12.61 -32.61
N ALA A 202 -14.65 11.64 -31.71
CA ALA A 202 -13.59 10.65 -31.67
C ALA A 202 -13.53 9.83 -32.96
N THR A 203 -14.68 9.43 -33.51
CA THR A 203 -14.74 8.70 -34.78
C THR A 203 -14.11 9.50 -35.92
N ILE A 204 -14.39 10.80 -36.01
CA ILE A 204 -13.79 11.70 -37.01
C ILE A 204 -12.26 11.78 -36.84
N ILE A 205 -11.79 11.94 -35.59
CA ILE A 205 -10.36 12.00 -35.27
C ILE A 205 -9.64 10.69 -35.65
N VAL A 206 -10.27 9.54 -35.39
CA VAL A 206 -9.70 8.22 -35.73
C VAL A 206 -9.53 8.07 -37.24
N VAL A 207 -10.53 8.44 -38.02
CA VAL A 207 -10.44 8.38 -39.49
C VAL A 207 -9.29 9.26 -40.00
N TYR A 208 -9.18 10.48 -39.50
CA TYR A 208 -8.04 11.36 -39.82
C TYR A 208 -6.70 10.73 -39.41
N TYR A 209 -6.62 10.10 -38.24
CA TYR A 209 -5.41 9.45 -37.76
C TYR A 209 -4.99 8.26 -38.62
N VAL A 210 -5.96 7.42 -39.04
CA VAL A 210 -5.69 6.28 -39.94
C VAL A 210 -5.15 6.77 -41.28
N ILE A 211 -5.80 7.76 -41.90
CA ILE A 211 -5.36 8.33 -43.19
C ILE A 211 -3.96 8.90 -43.06
N THR A 212 -3.68 9.66 -42.00
CA THR A 212 -2.36 10.25 -41.79
C THR A 212 -1.29 9.19 -41.57
N VAL A 213 -1.53 8.16 -40.75
CA VAL A 213 -0.57 7.07 -40.54
C VAL A 213 -0.28 6.29 -41.82
N VAL A 214 -1.30 6.02 -42.64
CA VAL A 214 -1.13 5.34 -43.93
C VAL A 214 -0.35 6.20 -44.92
N ALA A 215 -0.65 7.50 -45.02
CA ALA A 215 0.12 8.45 -45.82
C ALA A 215 1.58 8.54 -45.35
N GLU A 216 1.76 8.48 -44.03
CA GLU A 216 3.02 8.30 -43.27
C GLU A 216 3.88 7.17 -43.81
N ALA A 217 3.30 5.99 -43.67
CA ALA A 217 3.90 4.73 -44.03
C ALA A 217 4.22 4.65 -45.53
N ALA A 218 3.38 5.27 -46.38
CA ALA A 218 3.60 5.32 -47.82
C ALA A 218 4.82 6.18 -48.22
N ARG A 219 5.12 7.26 -47.48
CA ARG A 219 6.29 8.12 -47.75
C ARG A 219 7.59 7.54 -47.18
N ASP A 220 7.54 7.04 -45.95
CA ASP A 220 8.74 6.63 -45.21
C ASP A 220 9.10 5.15 -45.38
N GLY A 221 8.21 4.33 -45.96
CA GLY A 221 8.41 2.88 -46.16
C GLY A 221 8.49 2.07 -44.86
N THR A 222 8.22 2.69 -43.71
CA THR A 222 8.19 2.06 -42.39
C THR A 222 6.78 2.17 -41.82
N PRO A 223 6.19 1.07 -41.31
CA PRO A 223 4.87 1.14 -40.69
C PRO A 223 4.92 2.13 -39.52
N PHE A 224 3.97 3.07 -39.48
CA PHE A 224 3.84 4.17 -38.50
C PHE A 224 4.79 5.37 -38.65
N GLY A 225 5.61 5.42 -39.70
CA GLY A 225 6.48 6.57 -40.02
C GLY A 225 7.57 6.84 -38.97
N ARG A 226 8.51 7.75 -39.27
CA ARG A 226 9.62 8.07 -38.34
C ARG A 226 9.30 9.17 -37.32
N ARG A 227 8.19 9.89 -37.49
CA ARG A 227 7.81 11.01 -36.62
C ARG A 227 7.11 10.57 -35.32
N PHE A 228 6.56 9.36 -35.28
CA PHE A 228 5.88 8.82 -34.10
C PHE A 228 6.68 7.69 -33.46
N ASN A 229 6.64 7.59 -32.13
CA ASN A 229 7.08 6.38 -31.43
C ASN A 229 6.14 5.23 -31.81
N SER A 230 6.57 4.39 -32.75
CA SER A 230 5.76 3.38 -33.44
C SER A 230 5.08 2.39 -32.49
N ILE A 231 5.60 2.22 -31.27
CA ILE A 231 5.03 1.33 -30.25
C ILE A 231 3.95 2.02 -29.43
N TRP A 232 4.15 3.27 -29.03
CA TRP A 232 3.28 3.92 -28.04
C TRP A 232 2.05 4.58 -28.67
N ALA A 233 2.17 5.05 -29.92
CA ALA A 233 1.08 5.71 -30.63
C ALA A 233 -0.18 4.82 -30.82
N PRO A 234 -0.07 3.56 -31.30
CA PRO A 234 -1.23 2.69 -31.45
C PRO A 234 -1.84 2.27 -30.11
N ILE A 235 -1.01 1.98 -29.10
CA ILE A 235 -1.47 1.60 -27.76
C ILE A 235 -2.28 2.73 -27.14
N ARG A 236 -1.80 3.97 -27.23
CA ARG A 236 -2.51 5.15 -26.73
C ARG A 236 -3.89 5.31 -27.38
N LEU A 237 -3.97 5.09 -28.70
CA LEU A 237 -5.23 5.19 -29.44
C LEU A 237 -6.24 4.15 -28.95
N VAL A 238 -5.82 2.89 -28.78
CA VAL A 238 -6.69 1.81 -28.29
C VAL A 238 -7.18 2.09 -26.87
N ILE A 239 -6.30 2.57 -25.98
CA ILE A 239 -6.69 2.93 -24.60
C ILE A 239 -7.69 4.10 -24.61
N ALA A 240 -7.41 5.15 -25.39
CA ALA A 240 -8.27 6.32 -25.47
C ALA A 240 -9.67 5.97 -26.01
N LEU A 241 -9.73 5.17 -27.08
CA LEU A 241 -11.01 4.72 -27.63
C LEU A 241 -11.72 3.74 -26.72
N GLY A 242 -11.00 2.78 -26.13
CA GLY A 242 -11.57 1.82 -25.19
C GLY A 242 -12.18 2.50 -23.97
N MET A 243 -11.55 3.56 -23.47
CA MET A 243 -12.10 4.38 -22.37
C MET A 243 -13.32 5.22 -22.78
N LEU A 244 -13.49 5.52 -24.07
CA LEU A 244 -14.60 6.33 -24.56
C LEU A 244 -15.85 5.51 -24.90
N VAL A 245 -15.70 4.20 -25.14
CA VAL A 245 -16.83 3.32 -25.45
C VAL A 245 -17.89 3.43 -24.35
N PRO A 246 -19.16 3.70 -24.71
CA PRO A 246 -20.25 3.69 -23.76
C PRO A 246 -20.42 2.27 -23.23
N LEU A 247 -20.28 2.11 -21.92
CA LEU A 247 -20.65 0.90 -21.21
C LEU A 247 -22.14 1.04 -20.83
N GLY A 248 -22.82 -0.07 -20.53
CA GLY A 248 -24.24 -0.06 -20.17
C GLY A 248 -24.57 0.99 -19.08
N ASN A 249 -25.82 1.47 -19.05
CA ASN A 249 -26.31 2.56 -18.18
C ASN A 249 -26.00 4.00 -18.65
N GLY A 250 -25.51 4.18 -19.88
CA GLY A 250 -25.36 5.50 -20.50
C GLY A 250 -24.10 6.27 -20.06
N LEU A 251 -23.13 5.59 -19.44
CA LEU A 251 -21.83 6.15 -19.06
C LEU A 251 -20.71 5.48 -19.86
N ASN A 252 -19.63 6.20 -20.15
CA ASN A 252 -18.44 5.59 -20.77
C ASN A 252 -17.51 4.91 -19.78
N ALA A 253 -16.58 4.10 -20.29
CA ALA A 253 -15.60 3.40 -19.47
C ALA A 253 -14.72 4.35 -18.63
N ALA A 254 -14.40 5.54 -19.13
CA ALA A 254 -13.67 6.56 -18.38
C ALA A 254 -14.46 7.08 -17.18
N GLN A 255 -15.75 7.39 -17.37
CA GLN A 255 -16.68 7.83 -16.32
C GLN A 255 -16.84 6.74 -15.27
N TYR A 256 -17.01 5.47 -15.70
CA TYR A 256 -17.10 4.34 -14.77
C TYR A 256 -15.81 4.14 -13.97
N THR A 257 -14.65 4.33 -14.59
CA THR A 257 -13.35 4.26 -13.91
C THR A 257 -13.22 5.39 -12.88
N ALA A 258 -13.59 6.62 -13.22
CA ALA A 258 -13.58 7.75 -12.29
C ALA A 258 -14.48 7.50 -11.07
N LEU A 259 -15.67 6.93 -11.30
CA LEU A 259 -16.60 6.56 -10.23
C LEU A 259 -16.08 5.41 -9.36
N SER A 260 -15.33 4.46 -9.96
CA SER A 260 -14.68 3.37 -9.23
C SER A 260 -13.56 3.89 -8.32
N VAL A 261 -12.76 4.84 -8.81
CA VAL A 261 -11.74 5.53 -8.00
C VAL A 261 -12.39 6.30 -6.86
N ALA A 262 -13.51 6.99 -7.11
CA ALA A 262 -14.25 7.69 -6.07
C ALA A 262 -14.78 6.71 -4.99
N ARG A 263 -15.34 5.56 -5.40
CA ARG A 263 -15.80 4.52 -4.48
C ARG A 263 -14.65 3.96 -3.62
N ALA A 264 -13.53 3.62 -4.25
CA ALA A 264 -12.34 3.12 -3.56
C ALA A 264 -11.75 4.17 -2.60
N GLY A 265 -11.70 5.44 -3.03
CA GLY A 265 -11.25 6.55 -2.20
C GLY A 265 -12.13 6.77 -0.97
N SER A 266 -13.45 6.66 -1.11
CA SER A 266 -14.38 6.69 0.02
C SER A 266 -14.12 5.53 0.99
N GLY A 267 -13.94 4.31 0.47
CA GLY A 267 -13.61 3.15 1.31
C GLY A 267 -12.32 3.31 2.08
N PHE A 268 -11.29 3.88 1.45
CA PHE A 268 -10.04 4.22 2.11
C PHE A 268 -10.21 5.25 3.22
N ALA A 269 -10.97 6.30 2.98
CA ALA A 269 -11.25 7.33 3.99
C ALA A 269 -12.01 6.75 5.19
N THR A 270 -13.03 5.91 4.96
CA THR A 270 -13.77 5.24 6.03
C THR A 270 -12.84 4.36 6.88
N GLN A 271 -11.96 3.58 6.25
CA GLN A 271 -10.98 2.77 6.97
C GLN A 271 -10.00 3.63 7.77
N ALA A 272 -9.48 4.70 7.18
CA ALA A 272 -8.60 5.64 7.88
C ALA A 272 -9.29 6.28 9.10
N TRP A 273 -10.57 6.65 8.95
CA TRP A 273 -11.39 7.19 10.04
C TRP A 273 -11.58 6.19 11.18
N ILE A 274 -11.89 4.93 10.85
CA ILE A 274 -12.02 3.86 11.87
C ILE A 274 -10.73 3.72 12.67
N ARG A 275 -9.56 3.69 12.01
CA ARG A 275 -8.27 3.61 12.73
C ARG A 275 -8.01 4.81 13.62
N PHE A 276 -8.39 6.01 13.18
CA PHE A 276 -8.28 7.21 13.99
C PHE A 276 -9.18 7.13 15.22
N VAL A 277 -10.46 6.79 15.04
CA VAL A 277 -11.42 6.64 16.14
C VAL A 277 -10.96 5.54 17.10
N ASP A 278 -10.46 4.41 16.62
CA ASP A 278 -9.93 3.33 17.48
C ASP A 278 -8.70 3.78 18.29
N ALA A 279 -7.86 4.66 17.74
CA ALA A 279 -6.68 5.16 18.42
C ALA A 279 -7.03 6.21 19.50
N VAL A 280 -8.05 7.03 19.23
CA VAL A 280 -8.54 8.09 20.14
C VAL A 280 -9.51 7.52 21.18
N ALA A 281 -10.34 6.55 20.84
CA ALA A 281 -11.30 5.94 21.76
C ALA A 281 -10.64 4.98 22.76
N LYS A 282 -9.35 4.63 22.56
CA LYS A 282 -8.58 3.89 23.57
C LYS A 282 -8.40 4.75 24.82
N PRO A 283 -8.82 4.25 26.00
CA PRO A 283 -8.85 5.03 27.25
C PRO A 283 -7.47 5.52 27.71
N ASP A 284 -6.38 5.00 27.15
CA ASP A 284 -5.01 5.36 27.53
C ASP A 284 -4.50 6.66 26.87
N ASN A 285 -5.13 7.13 25.77
CA ASN A 285 -4.61 8.23 24.94
C ASN A 285 -5.42 9.53 24.99
N VAL A 286 -6.63 9.51 25.55
CA VAL A 286 -7.41 10.71 25.76
C VAL A 286 -7.44 10.98 27.25
N THR A 287 -6.63 11.93 27.68
CA THR A 287 -6.88 12.68 28.92
C THR A 287 -8.20 13.41 28.73
N THR A 288 -9.30 12.67 28.85
CA THR A 288 -10.60 13.29 29.02
C THR A 288 -10.45 14.20 30.24
N PRO A 289 -10.84 15.49 30.18
CA PRO A 289 -11.09 16.18 31.42
C PRO A 289 -12.09 15.28 32.15
N ILE A 290 -11.77 14.93 33.39
CA ILE A 290 -12.66 14.21 34.31
C ILE A 290 -13.94 15.03 34.40
N LEU A 291 -14.87 14.82 33.47
CA LEU A 291 -16.26 15.14 33.69
C LEU A 291 -16.69 14.12 34.73
N PRO A 292 -17.09 14.55 35.93
CA PRO A 292 -17.60 13.61 36.92
C PRO A 292 -18.72 12.81 36.26
N LEU A 293 -18.72 11.49 36.46
CA LEU A 293 -19.58 10.46 35.86
C LEU A 293 -21.11 10.72 35.93
N GLY A 294 -21.55 11.86 36.46
CA GLY A 294 -22.92 12.35 36.43
C GLY A 294 -23.23 13.41 35.37
N LEU A 295 -22.25 14.08 34.74
CA LEU A 295 -22.52 15.27 33.93
C LEU A 295 -23.14 14.98 32.56
N THR A 296 -22.87 13.82 31.95
CA THR A 296 -23.54 13.40 30.71
C THR A 296 -24.99 12.98 30.97
N THR A 297 -25.24 12.30 32.10
CA THR A 297 -26.59 11.95 32.57
C THR A 297 -27.39 13.19 32.93
N VAL A 298 -26.79 14.12 33.69
CA VAL A 298 -27.41 15.39 34.07
C VAL A 298 -27.60 16.29 32.85
N GLY A 299 -26.62 16.38 31.94
CA GLY A 299 -26.73 17.14 30.70
C GLY A 299 -27.86 16.61 29.80
N LYS A 300 -27.99 15.29 29.67
CA LYS A 300 -29.09 14.66 28.94
C LYS A 300 -30.45 14.90 29.61
N GLN A 301 -30.52 14.82 30.93
CA GLN A 301 -31.75 15.07 31.70
C GLN A 301 -32.20 16.54 31.60
N ILE A 302 -31.27 17.48 31.74
CA ILE A 302 -31.54 18.92 31.61
C ILE A 302 -31.98 19.26 30.18
N PHE A 303 -31.30 18.68 29.17
CA PHE A 303 -31.69 18.87 27.78
C PHE A 303 -33.11 18.34 27.50
N MET A 304 -33.45 17.13 27.98
CA MET A 304 -34.80 16.59 27.80
C MET A 304 -35.86 17.41 28.53
N MET A 305 -35.59 17.94 29.73
CA MET A 305 -36.52 18.85 30.41
C MET A 305 -36.73 20.16 29.63
N GLN A 306 -35.67 20.76 29.08
CA GLN A 306 -35.74 21.97 28.27
C GLN A 306 -36.54 21.75 26.98
N VAL A 307 -36.33 20.62 26.31
CA VAL A 307 -37.08 20.24 25.10
C VAL A 307 -38.56 20.02 25.42
N CYS A 308 -38.89 19.37 26.55
CA CYS A 308 -40.28 19.20 26.98
C CYS A 308 -40.94 20.53 27.33
N ALA A 309 -40.24 21.45 28.00
CA ALA A 309 -40.76 22.79 28.31
C ALA A 309 -41.00 23.61 27.03
N ALA A 310 -40.07 23.56 26.06
CA ALA A 310 -40.23 24.23 24.78
C ALA A 310 -41.41 23.64 23.97
N ALA A 311 -41.54 22.32 23.93
CA ALA A 311 -42.65 21.65 23.25
C ALA A 311 -44.02 21.97 23.88
N TYR A 312 -44.08 22.08 25.21
CA TYR A 312 -45.30 22.47 25.93
C TYR A 312 -45.71 23.92 25.61
N ASN A 313 -44.74 24.84 25.58
CA ASN A 313 -45.00 26.24 25.26
C ASN A 313 -45.46 26.43 23.81
N ILE A 314 -44.93 25.64 22.86
CA ILE A 314 -45.40 25.61 21.46
C ILE A 314 -46.88 25.20 21.39
N GLN A 315 -47.30 24.24 22.21
CA GLN A 315 -48.69 23.78 22.22
C GLN A 315 -49.67 24.79 22.83
N GLN A 316 -49.22 25.63 23.78
CA GLN A 316 -50.11 26.61 24.44
C GLN A 316 -50.16 27.97 23.76
N THR A 317 -49.06 28.44 23.16
CA THR A 317 -48.95 29.84 22.71
C THR A 317 -48.74 29.99 21.20
N GLY A 318 -48.49 28.90 20.47
CA GLY A 318 -48.34 28.92 19.00
C GLY A 318 -47.02 29.54 18.49
N ASP A 319 -46.19 30.09 19.37
CA ASP A 319 -44.86 30.61 19.05
C ASP A 319 -43.75 29.62 19.47
N ALA A 320 -42.72 29.48 18.62
CA ALA A 320 -41.60 28.56 18.84
C ALA A 320 -40.40 29.25 19.53
N PRO A 321 -40.18 29.05 20.85
CA PRO A 321 -38.97 29.57 21.49
C PRO A 321 -37.72 28.78 21.05
N GLN A 322 -36.62 29.50 20.88
CA GLN A 322 -35.30 28.95 20.55
C GLN A 322 -34.76 28.18 21.77
N VAL A 323 -34.58 26.86 21.64
CA VAL A 323 -34.01 26.02 22.70
C VAL A 323 -32.48 26.13 22.63
N GLY A 324 -31.86 26.79 23.60
CA GLY A 324 -30.41 27.01 23.62
C GLY A 324 -29.83 27.07 25.03
N PHE A 325 -28.61 26.54 25.20
CA PHE A 325 -27.86 26.64 26.46
C PHE A 325 -27.16 28.00 26.54
N VAL A 326 -27.61 28.89 27.44
CA VAL A 326 -26.85 30.09 27.81
C VAL A 326 -25.88 29.70 28.92
N VAL A 327 -24.61 29.49 28.56
CA VAL A 327 -23.54 29.25 29.54
C VAL A 327 -23.14 30.59 30.13
N HIS A 328 -23.68 30.93 31.31
CA HIS A 328 -23.15 32.06 32.07
C HIS A 328 -21.72 31.75 32.52
N LYS A 329 -20.79 32.65 32.17
CA LYS A 329 -19.39 32.58 32.58
C LYS A 329 -19.32 32.75 34.11
N PRO A 330 -18.62 31.88 34.86
CA PRO A 330 -18.49 32.05 36.30
C PRO A 330 -17.63 33.28 36.60
N LEU A 331 -18.08 34.10 37.58
CA LEU A 331 -17.31 35.18 38.20
C LEU A 331 -16.15 34.61 39.03
#